data_AF-A0A2E2KLX8-F1
#
_entry.id   AF-A0A2E2KLX8-F1
#
_cell.length_a   1.000
_cell.length_b   1.000
_cell.length_c   1.000
_cell.angle_alpha   90.00
_cell.angle_beta   90.00
_cell.angle_gamma   90.00
#
_symmetry.space_group_name_H-M   'P 1'
#
loop_
_entity.id
_entity.type
_entity.pdbx_description
1 polymer ?
#
loop_
_entity_poly.entity_id
_entity_poly.type
_entity_poly.pdbx_seq_one_letter_code
_entity_poly.pdbx_strand_id
1 'polypeptide(L)'
;MSIFITSIGATDNEVCVPISRSILDIMDTEEFNFGGIPAVESSILIRHNQISFTLNCCQLKTAPLTLSFEESSQLIEFYRKNHTTSDTVHSKVKEKLRELEHLVSSECGHNNSCARCVVDYE
;
A
#
# COMPACT_ATOMS: atom_id res chain seq x y z
N MET A 1 -20.74 -2.27 -11.17
CA MET A 1 -19.97 -1.63 -10.09
C MET A 1 -18.64 -1.20 -10.66
N SER A 2 -18.40 0.10 -10.75
CA SER A 2 -17.18 0.69 -11.32
C SER A 2 -16.13 0.84 -10.23
N ILE A 3 -15.03 0.11 -10.35
CA ILE A 3 -13.84 0.30 -9.52
C ILE A 3 -13.16 1.58 -10.01
N PHE A 4 -13.26 2.65 -9.22
CA PHE A 4 -12.52 3.88 -9.47
C PHE A 4 -11.13 3.75 -8.84
N ILE A 5 -10.15 3.37 -9.65
CA ILE A 5 -8.73 3.54 -9.31
C ILE A 5 -8.37 4.98 -9.69
N THR A 6 -8.59 5.93 -8.78
CA THR A 6 -8.18 7.32 -9.02
C THR A 6 -6.69 7.47 -8.68
N SER A 7 -5.84 7.39 -9.71
CA SER A 7 -4.46 7.89 -9.66
C SER A 7 -4.34 9.09 -10.60
N ILE A 8 -4.72 10.28 -10.11
CA ILE A 8 -4.33 11.51 -10.81
C ILE A 8 -2.97 11.91 -10.24
N GLY A 9 -1.90 11.37 -10.86
CA GLY A 9 -0.51 11.82 -10.68
C GLY A 9 0.52 10.80 -10.18
N ALA A 10 0.10 9.65 -9.63
CA ALA A 10 1.00 8.63 -9.06
C ALA A 10 1.21 7.39 -9.98
N THR A 11 0.62 7.39 -11.17
CA THR A 11 0.58 6.25 -12.10
C THR A 11 1.88 6.00 -12.89
N ASP A 12 2.86 6.89 -12.83
CA ASP A 12 4.04 6.81 -13.70
C ASP A 12 5.31 6.27 -13.01
N ASN A 13 5.19 5.73 -11.79
CA ASN A 13 6.31 5.06 -11.13
C ASN A 13 6.12 3.55 -11.16
N GLU A 14 6.88 2.86 -12.04
CA GLU A 14 6.75 1.42 -12.31
C GLU A 14 6.88 0.54 -11.06
N VAL A 15 7.57 1.04 -10.04
CA VAL A 15 7.72 0.42 -8.73
C VAL A 15 6.39 0.29 -7.96
N CYS A 16 5.39 1.13 -8.24
CA CYS A 16 4.08 1.07 -7.58
C CYS A 16 3.28 -0.15 -8.03
N VAL A 17 3.53 -0.66 -9.24
CA VAL A 17 2.82 -1.82 -9.80
C VAL A 17 3.03 -3.09 -8.96
N PRO A 18 4.27 -3.55 -8.72
CA PRO A 18 4.54 -4.71 -7.86
C PRO A 18 4.08 -4.51 -6.41
N ILE A 19 4.17 -3.30 -5.86
CA ILE A 19 3.64 -3.02 -4.51
C ILE A 19 2.11 -3.19 -4.50
N SER A 20 1.42 -2.60 -5.47
CA SER A 20 -0.04 -2.70 -5.60
C SER A 20 -0.48 -4.15 -5.83
N ARG A 21 0.25 -4.90 -6.66
CA ARG A 21 -0.03 -6.32 -6.87
C ARG A 21 0.09 -7.10 -5.57
N SER A 22 1.14 -6.85 -4.79
CA SER A 22 1.33 -7.50 -3.50
C SER A 22 0.20 -7.19 -2.52
N ILE A 23 -0.32 -5.95 -2.49
CA ILE A 23 -1.48 -5.59 -1.65
C ILE A 23 -2.68 -6.46 -2.04
N LEU A 24 -2.96 -6.58 -3.33
CA LEU A 24 -4.08 -7.39 -3.82
C LEU A 24 -3.91 -8.86 -3.47
N ASP A 25 -2.72 -9.43 -3.67
CA ASP A 25 -2.45 -10.84 -3.35
C ASP A 25 -2.60 -11.12 -1.84
N ILE A 26 -2.19 -10.19 -0.98
CA ILE A 26 -2.34 -10.30 0.48
C ILE A 26 -3.81 -10.14 0.89
N MET A 27 -4.53 -9.15 0.35
CA MET A 27 -5.95 -8.93 0.68
C MET A 27 -6.88 -10.03 0.16
N ASP A 28 -6.47 -10.77 -0.87
CA ASP A 28 -7.20 -11.95 -1.37
C ASP A 28 -7.05 -13.16 -0.44
N THR A 29 -6.00 -13.18 0.39
CA THR A 29 -5.65 -14.32 1.26
C THR A 29 -5.86 -14.05 2.75
N GLU A 30 -5.80 -12.79 3.18
CA GLU A 30 -5.93 -12.35 4.56
C GLU A 30 -7.01 -11.26 4.68
N GLU A 31 -7.80 -11.33 5.75
CA GLU A 31 -8.81 -10.32 6.06
C GLU A 31 -8.18 -9.15 6.84
N PHE A 32 -8.42 -7.92 6.38
CA PHE A 32 -8.00 -6.69 7.06
C PHE A 32 -9.19 -5.75 7.28
N ASN A 33 -9.16 -5.02 8.40
CA ASN A 33 -10.26 -4.15 8.83
C ASN A 33 -10.06 -2.68 8.45
N PHE A 34 -10.13 -2.37 7.16
CA PHE A 34 -10.15 -0.99 6.67
C PHE A 34 -11.09 -0.81 5.47
N GLY A 35 -11.61 0.41 5.29
CA GLY A 35 -12.59 0.72 4.25
C GLY A 35 -11.95 0.87 2.86
N GLY A 36 -11.78 -0.24 2.13
CA GLY A 36 -11.32 -0.27 0.73
C GLY A 36 -9.87 -0.71 0.55
N ILE A 37 -9.36 -0.61 -0.67
CA ILE A 37 -7.96 -0.97 -0.98
C ILE A 37 -7.06 0.22 -0.63
N PRO A 38 -6.01 0.03 0.20
CA PRO A 38 -5.08 1.10 0.54
C PRO A 38 -4.40 1.69 -0.69
N ALA A 39 -4.27 3.01 -0.72
CA ALA A 39 -3.54 3.71 -1.78
C ALA A 39 -2.03 3.65 -1.51
N VAL A 40 -1.24 3.41 -2.56
CA VAL A 40 0.22 3.51 -2.52
C VAL A 40 0.63 4.93 -2.88
N GLU A 41 1.29 5.62 -1.96
CA GLU A 41 1.93 6.91 -2.22
C GLU A 41 3.45 6.74 -2.28
N SER A 42 4.06 7.13 -3.40
CA SER A 42 5.51 7.07 -3.59
C SER A 42 6.17 8.45 -3.52
N SER A 43 7.38 8.52 -2.97
CA SER A 43 8.23 9.71 -2.95
C SER A 43 9.65 9.35 -3.41
N ILE A 44 10.26 10.18 -4.25
CA ILE A 44 11.63 9.97 -4.76
C ILE A 44 12.59 10.94 -4.06
N LEU A 45 13.58 10.40 -3.37
CA LEU A 45 14.65 11.13 -2.72
C LEU A 45 15.95 11.01 -3.55
N ILE A 46 16.06 11.81 -4.61
CA ILE A 46 17.19 11.76 -5.56
C ILE A 46 18.54 11.93 -4.86
N ARG A 47 18.64 12.83 -3.86
CA ARG A 47 19.90 13.10 -3.14
C ARG A 47 20.45 11.88 -2.39
N HIS A 48 19.60 10.91 -2.07
CA HIS A 48 19.97 9.69 -1.35
C HIS A 48 19.81 8.44 -2.21
N ASN A 49 19.50 8.58 -3.51
CA ASN A 49 19.20 7.46 -4.43
C ASN A 49 18.17 6.49 -3.85
N GLN A 50 17.08 7.04 -3.30
CA GLN A 50 16.05 6.30 -2.58
C GLN A 50 14.65 6.60 -3.10
N ILE A 51 13.79 5.59 -3.05
CA ILE A 51 12.35 5.70 -3.26
C ILE A 51 11.66 5.24 -1.98
N SER A 52 10.76 6.05 -1.45
CA SER A 52 9.97 5.73 -0.28
C SER A 52 8.50 5.50 -0.66
N PHE A 53 7.84 4.58 0.02
CA PHE A 53 6.41 4.31 -0.14
C PHE A 53 5.68 4.36 1.18
N THR A 54 4.47 4.89 1.18
CA THR A 54 3.52 4.80 2.29
C THR A 54 2.23 4.16 1.79
N LEU A 55 1.58 3.38 2.66
CA LEU A 55 0.22 2.92 2.44
C LEU A 55 -0.74 3.85 3.16
N ASN A 56 -1.80 4.24 2.46
CA ASN A 56 -2.75 5.20 2.96
C ASN A 56 -4.17 4.65 2.91
N CYS A 57 -4.92 4.88 3.98
CA CYS A 57 -6.35 4.65 4.04
C CYS A 57 -7.00 5.85 4.72
N CYS A 58 -7.88 6.55 3.99
CA CYS A 58 -8.50 7.80 4.44
C CYS A 58 -7.43 8.86 4.80
N GLN A 59 -7.39 9.32 6.05
CA GLN A 59 -6.40 10.29 6.55
C GLN A 59 -5.14 9.63 7.14
N LEU A 60 -5.15 8.30 7.28
CA LEU A 60 -4.09 7.55 7.93
C LEU A 60 -3.03 7.13 6.91
N LYS A 61 -1.77 7.23 7.32
CA LYS A 61 -0.60 6.88 6.52
C LYS A 61 0.36 6.06 7.35
N THR A 62 0.89 4.98 6.79
CA THR A 62 1.98 4.22 7.43
C THR A 62 3.28 5.01 7.43
N ALA A 63 4.21 4.62 8.30
CA ALA A 63 5.60 5.03 8.21
C ALA A 63 6.19 4.65 6.83
N PRO A 64 7.07 5.48 6.26
CA PRO A 64 7.64 5.25 4.94
C PRO A 64 8.51 4.00 4.92
N LEU A 65 8.27 3.15 3.91
CA LEU A 65 9.18 2.08 3.52
C LEU A 65 10.14 2.62 2.47
N THR A 66 11.41 2.70 2.79
CA THR A 66 12.45 3.21 1.88
C THR A 66 13.18 2.06 1.20
N LEU A 67 13.33 2.16 -0.11
CA LEU A 67 14.12 1.30 -0.97
C LEU A 67 15.19 2.14 -1.65
N SER A 68 16.38 1.60 -1.82
CA SER A 68 17.36 2.16 -2.74
C SER A 68 16.87 2.06 -4.20
N PHE A 69 17.47 2.85 -5.09
CA PHE A 69 17.22 2.73 -6.54
C PHE A 69 17.58 1.34 -7.08
N GLU A 70 18.61 0.70 -6.52
CA GLU A 70 19.00 -0.66 -6.90
C GLU A 70 17.91 -1.67 -6.50
N GLU A 71 17.46 -1.66 -5.24
CA GLU A 71 16.37 -2.52 -4.78
C GLU A 71 15.09 -2.29 -5.59
N SER A 72 14.77 -1.03 -5.91
CA SER A 72 13.61 -0.67 -6.72
C SER A 72 13.71 -1.21 -8.15
N SER A 73 14.90 -1.13 -8.75
CA SER A 73 15.16 -1.66 -10.10
C SER A 73 15.03 -3.19 -10.14
N GLN A 74 15.64 -3.89 -9.18
CA GLN A 74 15.55 -5.34 -9.05
C GLN A 74 14.10 -5.81 -8.88
N LEU A 75 13.33 -5.07 -8.09
CA LEU A 75 11.92 -5.33 -7.84
C LEU A 75 11.07 -5.18 -9.12
N ILE A 76 11.29 -4.12 -9.89
CA ILE A 76 10.62 -3.90 -11.19
C ILE A 76 10.99 -5.00 -12.18
N GLU A 77 12.28 -5.33 -12.32
CA GLU A 77 12.74 -6.38 -13.23
C GLU A 77 12.18 -7.76 -12.88
N PHE A 78 12.15 -8.10 -11.59
CA PHE A 78 11.54 -9.34 -11.11
C PHE A 78 10.07 -9.42 -11.52
N TYR A 79 9.32 -8.32 -11.30
CA TYR A 79 7.91 -8.26 -11.66
C TYR A 79 7.69 -8.36 -13.18
N ARG A 80 8.47 -7.63 -13.98
CA ARG A 80 8.38 -7.71 -15.46
C ARG A 80 8.64 -9.11 -15.99
N LYS A 81 9.56 -9.85 -15.37
CA LYS A 81 9.94 -11.21 -15.81
C LYS A 81 8.93 -12.27 -15.39
N ASN A 82 8.42 -12.19 -14.16
CA ASN A 82 7.61 -13.26 -13.57
C ASN A 82 6.12 -12.94 -13.54
N HIS A 83 5.74 -11.68 -13.72
CA HIS A 83 4.38 -11.16 -13.48
C HIS A 83 3.86 -11.44 -12.06
N THR A 84 4.77 -11.63 -11.10
CA THR A 84 4.49 -11.87 -9.68
C THR A 84 5.41 -11.02 -8.82
N THR A 85 5.09 -10.90 -7.53
CA THR A 85 5.90 -10.16 -6.55
C THR A 85 6.81 -11.10 -5.78
N SER A 86 8.00 -10.65 -5.40
CA SER A 86 8.89 -11.46 -4.56
C SER A 86 8.41 -11.51 -3.10
N ASP A 87 8.74 -12.60 -2.40
CA ASP A 87 8.37 -12.80 -0.98
C ASP A 87 8.86 -11.68 -0.07
N THR A 88 10.00 -11.06 -0.42
CA THR A 88 10.55 -9.92 0.32
C THR A 88 9.63 -8.71 0.23
N VAL A 89 9.11 -8.39 -0.96
CA VAL A 89 8.16 -7.29 -1.16
C VAL A 89 6.85 -7.62 -0.47
N HIS A 90 6.40 -8.87 -0.62
CA HIS A 90 5.19 -9.35 0.02
C HIS A 90 5.23 -9.21 1.54
N SER A 91 6.35 -9.58 2.16
CA SER A 91 6.55 -9.43 3.60
C SER A 91 6.56 -7.96 4.04
N LYS A 92 7.25 -7.08 3.29
CA LYS A 92 7.30 -5.64 3.58
C LYS A 92 5.92 -4.98 3.43
N VAL A 93 5.16 -5.33 2.40
CA VAL A 93 3.79 -4.81 2.20
C VAL A 93 2.85 -5.32 3.29
N LYS A 94 2.95 -6.60 3.67
CA LYS A 94 2.16 -7.18 4.75
C LYS A 94 2.39 -6.48 6.09
N GLU A 95 3.63 -6.15 6.41
CA GLU A 95 3.95 -5.34 7.60
C GLU A 95 3.25 -3.99 7.56
N LYS A 96 3.26 -3.31 6.41
CA LYS A 96 2.60 -2.01 6.23
C LYS A 96 1.08 -2.10 6.29
N LEU A 97 0.47 -3.18 5.78
CA LEU A 97 -0.97 -3.41 5.91
C LEU A 97 -1.39 -3.62 7.36
N ARG A 98 -0.60 -4.35 8.16
CA ARG A 98 -0.82 -4.51 9.60
C ARG A 98 -0.66 -3.21 10.36
N GLU A 99 0.35 -2.42 10.02
CA GLU A 99 0.54 -1.08 10.57
C GLU A 99 -0.69 -0.21 10.28
N LEU A 100 -1.18 -0.23 9.04
CA LEU A 100 -2.35 0.55 8.63
C LEU A 100 -3.62 0.11 9.36
N GLU A 101 -3.85 -1.19 9.52
CA GLU A 101 -4.97 -1.72 10.32
C GLU A 101 -4.88 -1.30 11.79
N HIS A 102 -3.67 -1.27 12.36
CA HIS A 102 -3.46 -0.78 13.71
C HIS A 102 -3.78 0.72 13.84
N LEU A 103 -3.39 1.53 12.85
CA LEU A 103 -3.73 2.96 12.80
C LEU A 103 -5.25 3.17 12.70
N VAL A 104 -5.93 2.38 11.87
CA VAL A 104 -7.40 2.46 11.70
C VAL A 104 -8.12 2.08 12.99
N SER A 105 -7.70 1.00 13.65
CA SER A 105 -8.31 0.54 14.90
C SER A 105 -8.04 1.46 16.11
N SER A 106 -6.94 2.22 16.10
CA SER A 106 -6.60 3.14 17.19
C SER A 106 -7.20 4.55 17.03
N GLU A 107 -7.41 5.03 15.80
CA GLU A 107 -7.89 6.39 15.51
C GLU A 107 -9.36 6.49 15.06
N CYS A 108 -10.15 5.40 15.04
CA CYS A 108 -11.59 5.44 14.74
C CYS A 108 -12.44 6.09 15.86
N GLY A 109 -12.08 7.31 16.26
CA GLY A 109 -12.93 8.23 17.00
C GLY A 109 -13.86 8.98 16.05
N HIS A 110 -15.01 8.39 15.72
CA HIS A 110 -16.27 9.04 15.31
C HIS A 110 -16.18 10.33 14.46
N ASN A 111 -15.22 10.42 13.52
CA ASN A 111 -15.16 11.52 12.58
C ASN A 111 -15.92 11.14 11.31
N ASN A 112 -16.99 11.89 11.06
CA ASN A 112 -18.05 11.68 10.06
C ASN A 112 -17.61 11.72 8.58
N SER A 113 -16.40 11.27 8.24
CA SER A 113 -15.91 11.22 6.86
C SER A 113 -15.05 10.00 6.52
N CYS A 114 -15.16 8.90 7.27
CA CYS A 114 -14.76 7.56 6.83
C CYS A 114 -16.00 6.69 6.92
N ALA A 115 -16.67 6.39 5.80
CA ALA A 115 -18.04 5.90 5.82
C ALA A 115 -18.13 4.47 6.41
N ARG A 116 -18.20 4.44 7.74
CA ARG A 116 -18.25 3.31 8.68
C ARG A 116 -16.91 2.63 8.98
N CYS A 117 -16.15 3.25 9.88
CA CYS A 117 -15.33 2.49 10.84
C CYS A 117 -16.22 1.44 11.51
N VAL A 118 -16.04 0.17 11.11
CA VAL A 118 -16.63 -1.05 11.69
C VAL A 118 -18.16 -1.17 11.51
N VAL A 119 -18.57 -2.28 10.88
CA VAL A 119 -19.95 -2.78 10.96
C VAL A 119 -20.01 -3.57 12.26
N ASP A 120 -20.85 -3.15 13.21
CA ASP A 120 -21.24 -3.98 14.34
C ASP A 120 -21.82 -5.29 13.81
N TYR A 121 -21.16 -6.42 14.07
CA TYR A 121 -21.77 -7.73 13.94
C TYR A 121 -22.57 -7.97 15.23
N GLU A 122 -23.90 -7.91 15.12
CA GLU A 122 -24.82 -8.56 16.07
C GLU A 122 -24.62 -10.08 16.06
#